data_AF-A0A833QXY6-F1
#
_entry.id   AF-A0A833QXY6-F1
#
_cell.length_a   1.000
_cell.length_b   1.000
_cell.length_c   1.000
_cell.angle_alpha   90.00
_cell.angle_beta   90.00
_cell.angle_gamma   90.00
#
_symmetry.space_group_name_H-M   'P 1'
#
loop_
_entity.id
_entity.type
_entity.pdbx_description
1 polymer ?
#
loop_
_entity_poly.entity_id
_entity_poly.type
_entity_poly.pdbx_seq_one_letter_code
_entity_poly.pdbx_strand_id
1 'polypeptide(L)'
;MWRVGLDFPTIEIRYENLNIEALAHVGSRGLPTFINATINSLESMVKALHILPNKKMPLNILHDVSGAIKPKRSRGKRELFLMKRGGEEIYVGPLGHQSKDLISYFEVTIELPYVLVQSVLYGVIVYSMMNFQWTAAKFFWYLFYMYFTLLYFTFYGMLCVGLTPSYNIAAIVSSAFYGIWNVFSGFIIARPSMPVWWSWYYWACPVSWTLYGLVTSQFGDLDDLLQGSNETVRGFLKSYFEFHHDFLGVVAVVVVGFAVLFAFLFGVSIKVLNFQRR
;
A
#
# COMPACT_ATOMS: atom_id res chain seq x y z
N MET A 1 11.23 28.79 22.44
CA MET A 1 12.02 29.64 21.53
C MET A 1 11.11 30.39 20.54
N TRP A 2 10.09 31.13 21.04
CA TRP A 2 9.10 31.87 20.24
C TRP A 2 8.93 33.33 20.70
N ARG A 3 9.97 33.92 21.30
CA ARG A 3 9.92 35.27 21.91
C ARG A 3 10.82 36.30 21.21
N VAL A 4 11.16 36.10 19.95
CA VAL A 4 11.93 37.09 19.19
C VAL A 4 11.23 37.30 17.85
N GLY A 5 10.70 38.50 17.64
CA GLY A 5 9.98 38.92 16.44
C GLY A 5 10.87 39.03 15.21
N LEU A 6 11.50 37.93 14.82
CA LEU A 6 12.16 37.79 13.53
C LEU A 6 11.12 37.32 12.51
N ASP A 7 10.64 38.25 11.69
CA ASP A 7 9.87 37.92 10.49
C ASP A 7 10.79 37.18 9.52
N PHE A 8 10.55 35.88 9.34
CA PHE A 8 11.23 35.11 8.29
C PHE A 8 10.78 35.65 6.92
N PRO A 9 11.71 35.87 5.98
CA PRO A 9 11.37 36.37 4.66
C PRO A 9 10.38 35.41 4.00
N THR A 10 9.15 35.88 3.83
CA THR A 10 8.08 35.09 3.23
C THR A 10 8.22 35.25 1.73
N ILE A 11 8.74 34.22 1.05
CA ILE A 11 8.91 34.23 -0.41
C ILE A 11 7.52 34.25 -1.05
N GLU A 12 7.13 35.39 -1.61
CA GLU A 12 5.93 35.54 -2.43
C GLU A 12 6.26 35.14 -3.87
N ILE A 13 5.60 34.09 -4.38
CA ILE A 13 5.76 33.66 -5.77
C ILE A 13 4.64 34.33 -6.57
N ARG A 14 5.01 35.31 -7.39
CA ARG A 14 4.09 35.97 -8.34
C ARG A 14 4.19 35.28 -9.68
N TYR A 15 3.05 35.02 -10.31
CA TYR A 15 2.98 34.48 -11.66
C TYR A 15 2.20 35.44 -12.54
N GLU A 16 2.70 35.65 -13.76
CA GLU A 16 2.03 36.45 -14.79
C GLU A 16 1.78 35.56 -16.01
N ASN A 17 0.57 35.68 -16.57
CA ASN A 17 0.13 34.94 -17.76
C ASN A 17 0.33 33.43 -17.66
N LEU A 18 -0.02 32.84 -16.51
CA LEU A 18 0.13 31.41 -16.30
C LEU A 18 -0.97 30.65 -17.04
N ASN A 19 -0.56 29.81 -18.00
CA ASN A 19 -1.42 28.88 -18.69
C ASN A 19 -1.20 27.48 -18.10
N ILE A 20 -2.20 26.94 -17.42
CA ILE A 20 -2.10 25.59 -16.84
C ILE A 20 -2.85 24.63 -17.75
N GLU A 21 -2.08 23.82 -18.47
CA GLU A 21 -2.60 22.72 -19.27
C GLU A 21 -2.73 21.48 -18.39
N ALA A 22 -3.92 20.88 -18.35
CA ALA A 22 -4.13 19.59 -17.74
C ALA A 22 -4.46 18.55 -18.81
N LEU A 23 -3.80 17.40 -18.75
CA LEU A 23 -4.13 16.28 -19.61
C LEU A 23 -5.38 15.58 -19.05
N ALA A 24 -6.54 15.86 -19.63
CA ALA A 24 -7.81 15.29 -19.20
C ALA A 24 -8.27 14.16 -20.14
N HIS A 25 -8.91 13.15 -19.57
CA HIS A 25 -9.60 12.11 -20.35
C HIS A 25 -11.04 12.55 -20.59
N VAL A 26 -11.40 12.84 -21.85
CA VAL A 26 -12.73 13.32 -22.24
C VAL A 26 -13.63 12.11 -22.57
N GLY A 27 -14.70 11.91 -21.79
CA GLY A 27 -15.70 10.84 -21.99
C GLY A 27 -16.30 10.29 -20.69
N SER A 28 -17.09 9.22 -20.77
CA SER A 28 -17.73 8.52 -19.63
C SER A 28 -16.77 7.93 -18.59
N ARG A 29 -15.45 8.04 -18.82
CA ARG A 29 -14.37 7.60 -17.94
C ARG A 29 -13.80 8.70 -17.02
N GLY A 30 -14.37 9.91 -17.04
CA GLY A 30 -13.96 11.00 -16.14
C GLY A 30 -14.34 10.80 -14.67
N LEU A 31 -15.30 9.91 -14.39
CA LEU A 31 -15.70 9.54 -13.03
C LEU A 31 -14.73 8.50 -12.45
N PRO A 32 -14.11 8.77 -11.28
CA PRO A 32 -13.19 7.85 -10.62
C PRO A 32 -13.97 6.70 -9.97
N THR A 33 -14.42 5.75 -10.79
CA THR A 33 -14.97 4.48 -10.33
C THR A 33 -13.87 3.43 -10.25
N PHE A 34 -14.08 2.39 -9.44
CA PHE A 34 -13.12 1.29 -9.25
C PHE A 34 -12.67 0.71 -10.59
N ILE A 35 -13.65 0.41 -11.44
CA ILE A 35 -13.42 -0.14 -12.78
C ILE A 35 -12.64 0.85 -13.66
N ASN A 36 -12.98 2.15 -13.66
CA ASN A 36 -12.29 3.13 -14.50
C ASN A 36 -10.86 3.37 -14.05
N ALA A 37 -10.59 3.39 -12.74
CA ALA A 37 -9.25 3.61 -12.21
C ALA A 37 -8.33 2.40 -12.46
N THR A 38 -8.82 1.17 -12.25
CA THR A 38 -8.08 -0.05 -12.60
C THR A 38 -7.79 -0.13 -14.09
N ILE A 39 -8.77 0.17 -14.95
CA ILE A 39 -8.59 0.20 -16.41
C ILE A 39 -7.59 1.30 -16.80
N ASN A 40 -7.66 2.50 -16.23
CA ASN A 40 -6.74 3.59 -16.55
C ASN A 40 -5.29 3.26 -16.16
N SER A 41 -5.09 2.62 -15.00
CA SER A 41 -3.75 2.16 -14.58
C SER A 41 -3.22 1.07 -15.50
N LEU A 42 -4.03 0.05 -15.81
CA LEU A 42 -3.67 -1.01 -16.76
C LEU A 42 -3.37 -0.43 -18.16
N GLU A 43 -4.20 0.48 -18.66
CA GLU A 43 -4.01 1.13 -19.96
C GLU A 43 -2.75 2.01 -19.97
N SER A 44 -2.41 2.65 -18.84
CA SER A 44 -1.14 3.38 -18.69
C SER A 44 0.08 2.45 -18.75
N MET A 45 -0.04 1.23 -18.22
CA MET A 45 1.03 0.22 -18.27
C MET A 45 1.17 -0.39 -19.67
N VAL A 46 0.06 -0.68 -20.36
CA VAL A 46 0.07 -1.16 -21.74
C VAL A 46 0.60 -0.07 -22.70
N LYS A 47 0.33 1.21 -22.41
CA LYS A 47 0.95 2.36 -23.09
C LYS A 47 2.45 2.47 -22.82
N ALA A 48 2.90 2.21 -21.59
CA ALA A 48 4.33 2.18 -21.26
C ALA A 48 5.08 1.07 -22.04
N LEU A 49 4.39 -0.03 -22.33
CA LEU A 49 4.87 -1.12 -23.20
C LEU A 49 4.73 -0.82 -24.71
N HIS A 50 4.36 0.41 -25.12
CA HIS A 50 4.22 0.86 -26.51
C HIS A 50 3.15 0.14 -27.37
N ILE A 51 2.18 -0.56 -26.77
CA ILE A 51 1.20 -1.38 -27.51
C ILE A 51 -0.06 -0.58 -27.95
N LEU A 52 -0.37 0.57 -27.32
CA LEU A 52 -1.59 1.35 -27.61
C LEU A 52 -1.33 2.84 -27.84
N PRO A 53 -2.06 3.50 -28.77
CA PRO A 53 -1.94 4.94 -29.01
C PRO A 53 -2.54 5.80 -27.88
N ASN A 54 -1.97 7.00 -27.67
CA ASN A 54 -2.34 7.93 -26.61
C ASN A 54 -3.61 8.74 -26.98
N LYS A 55 -4.61 8.75 -26.09
CA LYS A 55 -5.88 9.50 -26.21
C LYS A 55 -6.05 10.59 -25.14
N LYS A 56 -4.97 11.09 -24.53
CA LYS A 56 -5.05 12.24 -23.62
C LYS A 56 -5.16 13.52 -24.45
N MET A 57 -6.20 14.33 -24.22
CA MET A 57 -6.33 15.65 -24.83
C MET A 57 -5.85 16.71 -23.84
N PRO A 58 -5.00 17.67 -24.27
CA PRO A 58 -4.67 18.82 -23.43
C PRO A 58 -5.92 19.68 -23.26
N LEU A 59 -6.28 19.94 -22.01
CA LEU A 59 -7.41 20.78 -21.63
C LEU A 59 -6.85 21.91 -20.77
N ASN A 60 -6.92 23.13 -21.28
CA ASN A 60 -6.38 24.29 -20.58
C ASN A 60 -7.38 24.71 -19.49
N ILE A 61 -6.97 24.56 -18.23
CA ILE A 61 -7.83 24.84 -17.06
C ILE A 61 -7.81 26.33 -16.72
N LEU A 62 -6.69 27.02 -16.96
CA LEU A 62 -6.53 28.45 -16.64
C LEU A 62 -5.91 29.19 -17.83
N HIS A 63 -6.61 30.21 -18.32
CA HIS A 63 -6.14 31.10 -19.39
C HIS A 63 -5.63 32.42 -18.78
N ASP A 64 -4.38 32.77 -19.07
CA ASP A 64 -3.79 34.09 -18.76
C ASP A 64 -4.04 34.60 -17.34
N VAL A 65 -4.02 33.69 -16.37
CA VAL A 65 -4.28 34.06 -14.98
C VAL A 65 -2.99 34.56 -14.37
N SER A 66 -3.05 35.77 -13.82
CA SER A 66 -1.96 36.40 -13.07
C SER A 66 -2.34 36.51 -11.60
N GLY A 67 -1.44 36.14 -10.71
CA GLY A 67 -1.73 36.06 -9.27
C GLY A 67 -0.48 35.93 -8.41
N ALA A 68 -0.70 35.74 -7.11
CA ALA A 68 0.38 35.57 -6.14
C ALA A 68 0.08 34.40 -5.21
N ILE A 69 1.08 33.54 -5.01
CA ILE A 69 1.08 32.51 -3.96
C ILE A 69 1.79 33.12 -2.76
N LYS A 70 1.01 33.40 -1.72
CA LYS A 70 1.52 33.92 -0.45
C LYS A 70 1.47 32.81 0.60
N PRO A 71 2.61 32.37 1.14
CA PRO A 71 2.62 31.59 2.37
C PRO A 71 2.10 32.46 3.52
N LYS A 72 0.87 32.25 3.99
CA LYS A 72 0.35 32.98 5.16
C LYS A 72 0.38 32.06 6.38
N ARG A 73 1.13 32.46 7.41
CA ARG A 73 1.13 31.80 8.73
C ARG A 73 0.06 32.46 9.61
N SER A 74 -1.20 32.07 9.43
CA SER A 74 -2.27 32.51 10.35
C SER A 74 -2.40 31.50 11.48
N ARG A 75 -2.16 31.95 12.72
CA ARG A 75 -2.49 31.18 13.94
C ARG A 75 -1.89 29.76 13.97
N GLY A 76 -0.61 29.61 13.59
CA GLY A 76 0.11 28.33 13.65
C GLY A 76 -0.05 27.41 12.43
N LYS A 77 -0.96 27.71 11.49
CA LYS A 77 -1.18 26.87 10.29
C LYS A 77 -0.39 27.36 9.08
N ARG A 78 0.06 26.42 8.25
CA ARG A 78 0.53 26.66 6.87
C ARG A 78 -0.66 26.45 5.95
N GLU A 79 -1.30 27.53 5.51
CA GLU A 79 -2.41 27.48 4.55
C GLU A 79 -1.93 28.06 3.21
N LEU A 80 -2.26 27.36 2.11
CA LEU A 80 -1.93 27.82 0.78
C LEU A 80 -3.00 28.82 0.34
N PHE A 81 -2.61 30.09 0.19
CA PHE A 81 -3.48 31.13 -0.33
C PHE A 81 -3.31 31.23 -1.85
N LEU A 82 -4.37 30.93 -2.60
CA LEU A 82 -4.46 31.24 -4.02
C LEU A 82 -5.30 32.53 -4.18
N MET A 83 -4.65 33.60 -4.64
CA MET A 83 -5.29 34.91 -4.84
C MET A 83 -5.21 35.33 -6.31
N LYS A 84 -6.32 35.85 -6.85
CA LYS A 84 -6.38 36.49 -8.17
C LYS A 84 -5.88 37.95 -8.09
N ARG A 85 -5.39 38.52 -9.21
CA ARG A 85 -5.15 39.98 -9.31
C ARG A 85 -6.48 40.72 -9.07
N GLY A 86 -6.60 41.41 -7.93
CA GLY A 86 -7.84 42.07 -7.48
C GLY A 86 -8.19 41.85 -6.01
N GLY A 87 -7.48 40.97 -5.30
CA GLY A 87 -7.71 40.73 -3.86
C GLY A 87 -8.83 39.74 -3.56
N GLU A 88 -9.46 39.17 -4.58
CA GLU A 88 -10.43 38.08 -4.42
C GLU A 88 -9.71 36.76 -4.10
N GLU A 89 -10.15 36.16 -3.00
CA GLU A 89 -9.68 34.86 -2.52
C GLU A 89 -10.30 33.74 -3.36
N ILE A 90 -9.48 32.95 -4.07
CA ILE A 90 -9.97 31.80 -4.87
C ILE A 90 -10.17 30.58 -3.98
N TYR A 91 -9.27 30.36 -3.02
CA TYR A 91 -9.37 29.25 -2.07
C TYR A 91 -8.55 29.52 -0.81
N VAL A 92 -9.19 29.32 0.35
CA VAL A 92 -8.58 29.36 1.68
C VAL A 92 -9.18 28.23 2.50
N GLY A 93 -8.42 27.17 2.76
CA GLY A 93 -8.88 26.12 3.67
C GLY A 93 -8.07 24.83 3.69
N PRO A 94 -8.24 24.02 4.74
CA PRO A 94 -7.73 22.64 4.78
C PRO A 94 -8.38 21.80 3.67
N LEU A 95 -7.70 20.75 3.18
CA LEU A 95 -8.28 19.85 2.18
C LEU A 95 -9.70 19.42 2.59
N GLY A 96 -10.67 19.62 1.71
CA GLY A 96 -12.06 19.23 1.94
C GLY A 96 -12.17 17.72 2.23
N HIS A 97 -13.20 17.33 2.99
CA HIS A 97 -13.43 15.92 3.34
C HIS A 97 -13.45 15.00 2.10
N GLN A 98 -14.06 15.47 1.00
CA GLN A 98 -14.09 14.73 -0.27
C GLN A 98 -12.72 14.60 -0.94
N SER A 99 -11.82 15.57 -0.76
CA SER A 99 -10.46 15.53 -1.32
C SER A 99 -9.59 14.48 -0.62
N LYS A 100 -9.76 14.28 0.69
CA LYS A 100 -9.02 13.26 1.45
C LYS A 100 -9.43 11.84 1.06
N ASP A 101 -10.74 11.61 0.93
CA ASP A 101 -11.29 10.34 0.49
C ASP A 101 -10.78 10.00 -0.94
N LEU A 102 -10.77 10.99 -1.83
CA LEU A 102 -10.27 10.87 -3.20
C LEU A 102 -8.76 10.51 -3.25
N ILE A 103 -7.93 11.15 -2.43
CA ILE A 103 -6.48 10.88 -2.36
C ILE A 103 -6.23 9.45 -1.90
N SER A 104 -6.83 9.05 -0.78
CA SER A 104 -6.64 7.69 -0.23
C SER A 104 -7.07 6.60 -1.22
N TYR A 105 -8.16 6.86 -1.96
CA TYR A 105 -8.66 5.96 -2.99
C TYR A 105 -7.69 5.85 -4.17
N PHE A 106 -7.17 6.97 -4.68
CA PHE A 106 -6.20 6.94 -5.78
C PHE A 106 -4.90 6.26 -5.37
N GLU A 107 -4.41 6.53 -4.16
CA GLU A 107 -3.19 5.94 -3.63
C GLU A 107 -3.29 4.41 -3.53
N VAL A 108 -4.35 3.88 -2.91
CA VAL A 108 -4.57 2.42 -2.86
C VAL A 108 -4.71 1.81 -4.27
N THR A 109 -5.35 2.53 -5.20
CA THR A 109 -5.60 2.02 -6.56
C THR A 109 -4.35 1.97 -7.42
N ILE A 110 -3.40 2.91 -7.25
CA ILE A 110 -2.13 2.88 -7.99
C ILE A 110 -1.18 1.79 -7.46
N GLU A 111 -1.28 1.46 -6.16
CA GLU A 111 -0.45 0.43 -5.54
C GLU A 111 -0.80 -0.98 -6.02
N LEU A 112 -2.08 -1.29 -6.22
CA LEU A 112 -2.53 -2.63 -6.68
C LEU A 112 -1.79 -3.15 -7.93
N PRO A 113 -1.72 -2.42 -9.06
CA PRO A 113 -1.00 -2.87 -10.25
C PRO A 113 0.52 -2.78 -10.10
N TYR A 114 1.03 -1.80 -9.35
CA TYR A 114 2.47 -1.65 -9.11
C TYR A 114 3.01 -2.86 -8.35
N VAL A 115 2.36 -3.21 -7.23
CA VAL A 115 2.70 -4.39 -6.41
C VAL A 115 2.50 -5.68 -7.21
N LEU A 116 1.54 -5.74 -8.14
CA LEU A 116 1.35 -6.92 -8.98
C LEU A 116 2.57 -7.17 -9.86
N VAL A 117 3.03 -6.15 -10.60
CA VAL A 117 4.23 -6.27 -11.43
C VAL A 117 5.45 -6.57 -10.58
N GLN A 118 5.62 -5.89 -9.45
CA GLN A 118 6.71 -6.15 -8.53
C GLN A 118 6.70 -7.61 -8.05
N SER A 119 5.53 -8.14 -7.66
CA SER A 119 5.39 -9.52 -7.19
C SER A 119 5.67 -10.56 -8.27
N VAL A 120 5.32 -10.28 -9.52
CA VAL A 120 5.63 -11.16 -10.67
C VAL A 120 7.14 -11.15 -10.93
N LEU A 121 7.75 -9.97 -11.04
CA LEU A 121 9.18 -9.84 -11.32
C LEU A 121 10.02 -10.48 -10.21
N TYR A 122 9.75 -10.12 -8.96
CA TYR A 122 10.42 -10.71 -7.80
C TYR A 122 10.12 -12.21 -7.67
N GLY A 123 8.86 -12.59 -7.85
CA GLY A 123 8.39 -13.95 -7.70
C GLY A 123 9.05 -14.92 -8.67
N VAL A 124 9.12 -14.58 -9.96
CA VAL A 124 9.75 -15.44 -10.98
C VAL A 124 11.24 -15.69 -10.68
N ILE A 125 11.96 -14.65 -10.27
CA ILE A 125 13.39 -14.75 -9.94
C ILE A 125 13.58 -15.67 -8.73
N VAL A 126 12.88 -15.40 -7.63
CA VAL A 126 13.04 -16.17 -6.39
C VAL A 126 12.56 -17.61 -6.55
N TYR A 127 11.44 -17.83 -7.25
CA TYR A 127 10.92 -19.16 -7.53
C TYR A 127 11.94 -20.03 -8.27
N SER A 128 12.63 -19.43 -9.24
CA SER A 128 13.71 -20.08 -10.00
C SER A 128 14.92 -20.37 -9.11
N MET A 129 15.33 -19.42 -8.28
CA MET A 129 16.49 -19.56 -7.38
C MET A 129 16.28 -20.63 -6.31
N MET A 130 15.06 -20.77 -5.77
CA MET A 130 14.72 -21.76 -4.77
C MET A 130 14.57 -23.17 -5.34
N ASN A 131 14.61 -23.32 -6.66
CA ASN A 131 14.44 -24.58 -7.37
C ASN A 131 13.13 -25.31 -6.99
N PHE A 132 12.03 -24.54 -6.89
CA PHE A 132 10.71 -25.11 -6.66
C PHE A 132 10.21 -25.89 -7.87
N GLN A 133 9.28 -26.81 -7.64
CA GLN A 133 8.68 -27.62 -8.71
C GLN A 133 7.85 -26.76 -9.65
N TRP A 134 8.28 -26.62 -10.90
CA TRP A 134 7.62 -25.83 -11.97
C TRP A 134 6.26 -26.39 -12.44
N THR A 135 5.31 -26.49 -11.51
CA THR A 135 3.91 -26.82 -11.77
C THR A 135 3.10 -25.52 -11.76
N ALA A 136 2.24 -25.33 -12.77
CA ALA A 136 1.43 -24.11 -12.90
C ALA A 136 0.64 -23.79 -11.62
N ALA A 137 0.02 -24.81 -11.00
CA ALA A 137 -0.73 -24.63 -9.76
C ALA A 137 0.14 -24.10 -8.60
N LYS A 138 1.31 -24.72 -8.35
CA LYS A 138 2.24 -24.29 -7.29
C LYS A 138 2.81 -22.90 -7.55
N PHE A 139 3.10 -22.59 -8.82
CA PHE A 139 3.58 -21.27 -9.23
C PHE A 139 2.52 -20.18 -9.01
N PHE A 140 1.26 -20.42 -9.41
CA PHE A 140 0.17 -19.45 -9.19
C PHE A 140 -0.16 -19.28 -7.70
N TRP A 141 -0.13 -20.36 -6.91
CA TRP A 141 -0.28 -20.25 -5.45
C TRP A 141 0.85 -19.44 -4.82
N TYR A 142 2.08 -19.69 -5.23
CA TYR A 142 3.23 -18.90 -4.80
C TYR A 142 3.05 -17.42 -5.17
N LEU A 143 2.72 -17.12 -6.43
CA LEU A 143 2.50 -15.74 -6.88
C LEU A 143 1.35 -15.07 -6.12
N PHE A 144 0.25 -15.78 -5.86
CA PHE A 144 -0.88 -15.29 -5.08
C PHE A 144 -0.45 -14.88 -3.67
N TYR A 145 0.22 -15.78 -2.94
CA TYR A 145 0.66 -15.49 -1.58
C TYR A 145 1.71 -14.39 -1.56
N MET A 146 2.64 -14.35 -2.52
CA MET A 146 3.63 -13.29 -2.64
C MET A 146 3.00 -11.93 -2.96
N TYR A 147 2.03 -11.89 -3.87
CA TYR A 147 1.31 -10.66 -4.22
C TYR A 147 0.57 -10.07 -3.03
N PHE A 148 -0.30 -10.86 -2.38
CA PHE A 148 -1.06 -10.36 -1.23
C PHE A 148 -0.18 -10.06 -0.02
N THR A 149 0.94 -10.77 0.13
CA THR A 149 1.94 -10.47 1.16
C THR A 149 2.53 -9.09 0.98
N LEU A 150 3.08 -8.81 -0.20
CA LEU A 150 3.62 -7.49 -0.51
C LEU A 150 2.52 -6.41 -0.40
N LEU A 151 1.29 -6.72 -0.82
CA LEU A 151 0.18 -5.79 -0.78
C LEU A 151 -0.20 -5.39 0.66
N TYR A 152 -0.38 -6.35 1.57
CA TYR A 152 -0.70 -6.01 2.95
C TYR A 152 0.46 -5.31 3.64
N PHE A 153 1.73 -5.63 3.31
CA PHE A 153 2.90 -4.92 3.84
C PHE A 153 2.91 -3.46 3.39
N THR A 154 2.61 -3.20 2.11
CA THR A 154 2.50 -1.83 1.57
C THR A 154 1.37 -1.06 2.26
N PHE A 155 0.18 -1.67 2.39
CA PHE A 155 -0.96 -1.03 3.06
C PHE A 155 -0.71 -0.79 4.55
N TYR A 156 -0.03 -1.71 5.22
CA TYR A 156 0.39 -1.51 6.61
C TYR A 156 1.40 -0.36 6.75
N GLY A 157 2.38 -0.27 5.86
CA GLY A 157 3.32 0.86 5.83
C GLY A 157 2.62 2.20 5.64
N MET A 158 1.67 2.27 4.69
CA MET A 158 0.85 3.47 4.47
C MET A 158 -0.04 3.79 5.67
N LEU A 159 -0.62 2.78 6.32
CA LEU A 159 -1.37 2.94 7.56
C LEU A 159 -0.49 3.56 8.67
N CYS A 160 0.73 3.07 8.87
CA CYS A 160 1.64 3.62 9.88
C CYS A 160 2.01 5.09 9.60
N VAL A 161 2.25 5.45 8.34
CA VAL A 161 2.48 6.86 7.94
C VAL A 161 1.20 7.68 8.15
N GLY A 162 0.04 7.14 7.79
CA GLY A 162 -1.25 7.79 7.95
C GLY A 162 -1.69 7.97 9.40
N LEU A 163 -1.19 7.15 10.34
CA LEU A 163 -1.49 7.20 11.78
C LEU A 163 -0.52 8.10 12.57
N THR A 164 0.60 8.52 11.98
CA THR A 164 1.66 9.20 12.71
C THR A 164 1.90 10.63 12.21
N PRO A 165 2.28 11.58 13.09
CA PRO A 165 2.53 12.96 12.68
C PRO A 165 3.83 13.16 11.89
N SER A 166 4.74 12.19 11.92
CA SER A 166 6.06 12.30 11.29
C SER A 166 6.55 10.95 10.77
N TYR A 167 7.31 11.00 9.67
CA TYR A 167 7.84 9.79 9.04
C TYR A 167 8.83 9.01 9.94
N ASN A 168 9.58 9.72 10.80
CA ASN A 168 10.51 9.08 11.73
C ASN A 168 9.77 8.20 12.75
N ILE A 169 8.64 8.69 13.28
CA ILE A 169 7.81 7.92 14.21
C ILE A 169 7.16 6.75 13.47
N ALA A 170 6.66 6.97 12.24
CA ALA A 170 6.12 5.92 11.40
C ALA A 170 7.10 4.75 11.20
N ALA A 171 8.36 5.08 10.88
CA ALA A 171 9.41 4.09 10.64
C ALA A 171 9.75 3.28 11.89
N ILE A 172 9.83 3.92 13.07
CA ILE A 172 10.09 3.24 14.35
C ILE A 172 8.93 2.29 14.70
N VAL A 173 7.69 2.74 14.55
CA VAL A 173 6.52 1.91 14.82
C VAL A 173 6.47 0.72 13.85
N SER A 174 6.64 0.98 12.55
CA SER A 174 6.60 -0.06 11.52
C SER A 174 7.68 -1.13 11.76
N SER A 175 8.92 -0.73 12.04
CA SER A 175 10.03 -1.67 12.25
C SER A 175 9.85 -2.53 13.50
N ALA A 176 9.29 -1.97 14.58
CA ALA A 176 8.96 -2.74 15.77
C ALA A 176 7.94 -3.86 15.47
N PHE A 177 6.86 -3.53 14.77
CA PHE A 177 5.85 -4.53 14.40
C PHE A 177 6.36 -5.56 13.40
N TYR A 178 7.23 -5.18 12.44
CA TYR A 178 7.87 -6.16 11.55
C TYR A 178 8.74 -7.15 12.31
N GLY A 179 9.47 -6.68 13.33
CA GLY A 179 10.24 -7.56 14.22
C GLY A 179 9.34 -8.55 14.96
N ILE A 180 8.23 -8.06 15.53
CA ILE A 180 7.28 -8.92 16.24
C ILE A 180 6.65 -9.94 15.29
N TRP A 181 6.18 -9.51 14.11
CA TRP A 181 5.62 -10.42 13.12
C TRP A 181 6.60 -11.49 12.66
N ASN A 182 7.89 -11.15 12.52
CA ASN A 182 8.92 -12.12 12.16
C ASN A 182 9.09 -13.20 13.24
N VAL A 183 9.16 -12.82 14.51
CA VAL A 183 9.31 -13.75 15.65
C VAL A 183 8.11 -14.69 15.78
N PHE A 184 6.91 -14.15 15.65
CA PHE A 184 5.65 -14.88 15.86
C PHE A 184 5.04 -15.44 14.56
N SER A 185 5.77 -15.36 13.44
CA SER A 185 5.33 -15.90 12.13
C SER A 185 5.20 -17.43 12.11
N GLY A 186 5.70 -18.13 13.13
CA GLY A 186 5.77 -19.58 13.15
C GLY A 186 7.11 -20.14 12.66
N PHE A 187 7.99 -19.33 12.07
CA PHE A 187 9.32 -19.78 11.63
C PHE A 187 10.33 -19.89 12.79
N ILE A 188 10.48 -18.83 13.59
CA ILE A 188 11.42 -18.80 14.72
C ILE A 188 10.85 -19.60 15.90
N ILE A 189 9.57 -19.42 16.19
CA ILE A 189 8.84 -20.12 17.25
C ILE A 189 7.64 -20.81 16.60
N ALA A 190 7.71 -22.14 16.49
CA ALA A 190 6.60 -22.93 15.98
C ALA A 190 5.37 -22.82 16.89
N ARG A 191 4.17 -22.87 16.30
CA ARG A 191 2.89 -22.75 17.02
C ARG A 191 2.76 -23.73 18.20
N PRO A 192 3.12 -25.03 18.09
CA PRO A 192 2.92 -25.98 19.19
C PRO A 192 3.82 -25.70 20.41
N SER A 193 4.97 -25.07 20.21
CA SER A 193 5.90 -24.71 21.29
C SER A 193 5.52 -23.40 21.98
N MET A 194 4.55 -22.66 21.46
CA MET A 194 4.16 -21.36 21.98
C MET A 194 3.24 -21.51 23.21
N PRO A 195 3.47 -20.76 24.30
CA PRO A 195 2.57 -20.77 25.43
C PRO A 195 1.14 -20.39 25.02
N VAL A 196 0.14 -21.06 25.61
CA VAL A 196 -1.28 -20.92 25.23
C VAL A 196 -1.76 -19.46 25.26
N TRP A 197 -1.25 -18.66 26.21
CA TRP A 197 -1.61 -17.24 26.33
C TRP A 197 -1.01 -16.34 25.25
N TRP A 198 -0.02 -16.80 24.47
CA TRP A 198 0.54 -16.10 23.30
C TRP A 198 -0.01 -16.64 21.97
N SER A 199 -0.66 -17.81 21.98
CA SER A 199 -1.18 -18.45 20.76
C SER A 199 -2.22 -17.63 20.00
N TRP A 200 -2.95 -16.73 20.65
CA TRP A 200 -3.90 -15.84 19.94
C TRP A 200 -3.18 -14.86 19.01
N TYR A 201 -1.97 -14.42 19.38
CA TYR A 201 -1.21 -13.47 18.58
C TYR A 201 -0.72 -14.11 17.27
N TYR A 202 -0.39 -15.40 17.30
CA TYR A 202 -0.07 -16.16 16.10
C TYR A 202 -1.18 -16.06 15.05
N TRP A 203 -2.45 -16.15 15.46
CA TRP A 203 -3.61 -16.04 14.56
C TRP A 203 -3.88 -14.60 14.10
N ALA A 204 -3.49 -13.60 14.89
CA ALA A 204 -3.61 -12.18 14.54
C ALA A 204 -2.46 -11.68 13.64
N CYS A 205 -1.34 -12.41 13.59
CA CYS A 205 -0.15 -12.06 12.80
C CYS A 205 -0.40 -12.37 11.32
N PRO A 206 -0.32 -11.40 10.39
CA PRO A 206 -0.53 -11.68 8.96
C PRO A 206 0.58 -12.56 8.36
N VAL A 207 1.81 -12.43 8.85
CA VAL A 207 2.98 -13.17 8.32
C VAL A 207 2.88 -14.67 8.62
N SER A 208 2.22 -15.07 9.71
CA SER A 208 2.02 -16.48 10.02
C SER A 208 1.14 -17.19 8.98
N TRP A 209 0.10 -16.50 8.50
CA TRP A 209 -0.78 -17.00 7.45
C TRP A 209 -0.08 -17.08 6.10
N THR A 210 0.77 -16.09 5.77
CA THR A 210 1.63 -16.16 4.59
C THR A 210 2.55 -17.36 4.64
N LEU A 211 3.21 -17.59 5.77
CA LEU A 211 4.13 -18.71 5.93
C LEU A 211 3.40 -20.05 5.84
N TYR A 212 2.25 -20.18 6.50
CA TYR A 212 1.38 -21.35 6.37
C TYR A 212 1.06 -21.59 4.89
N GLY A 213 0.53 -20.58 4.19
CA GLY A 213 0.10 -20.69 2.80
C GLY A 213 1.23 -21.06 1.83
N LEU A 214 2.39 -20.40 1.95
CA LEU A 214 3.55 -20.67 1.11
C LEU A 214 4.09 -22.09 1.35
N VAL A 215 4.35 -22.45 2.60
CA VAL A 215 4.93 -23.76 2.93
C VAL A 215 3.97 -24.88 2.53
N THR A 216 2.69 -24.73 2.84
CA THR A 216 1.68 -25.75 2.57
C THR A 216 1.38 -25.89 1.07
N SER A 217 1.45 -24.80 0.30
CA SER A 217 1.23 -24.85 -1.16
C SER A 217 2.40 -25.47 -1.92
N GLN A 218 3.64 -25.30 -1.45
CA GLN A 218 4.82 -25.83 -2.14
C GLN A 218 5.16 -27.26 -1.71
N PHE A 219 5.00 -27.56 -0.42
CA PHE A 219 5.49 -28.79 0.21
C PHE A 219 4.40 -29.67 0.82
N GLY A 220 3.16 -29.17 0.97
CA GLY A 220 2.09 -29.89 1.67
C GLY A 220 1.56 -31.13 0.93
N ASP A 221 1.90 -31.29 -0.34
CA ASP A 221 1.55 -32.42 -1.19
C ASP A 221 2.73 -33.39 -1.42
N LEU A 222 3.93 -33.09 -0.90
CA LEU A 222 5.12 -33.90 -1.10
C LEU A 222 5.23 -35.00 -0.04
N ASP A 223 5.30 -36.23 -0.52
CA ASP A 223 5.49 -37.43 0.32
C ASP A 223 6.94 -37.95 0.31
N ASP A 224 7.86 -37.12 -0.20
CA ASP A 224 9.30 -37.41 -0.17
C ASP A 224 9.80 -37.54 1.28
N LEU A 225 10.72 -38.47 1.51
CA LEU A 225 11.33 -38.67 2.82
C LEU A 225 12.32 -37.54 3.11
N LEU A 226 12.26 -37.01 4.33
CA LEU A 226 13.19 -36.00 4.80
C LEU A 226 14.58 -36.61 5.00
N GLN A 227 15.62 -35.95 4.46
CA GLN A 227 16.99 -36.44 4.61
C GLN A 227 17.38 -36.48 6.10
N GLY A 228 17.68 -37.69 6.61
CA GLY A 228 18.05 -37.90 8.01
C GLY A 228 16.90 -38.33 8.94
N SER A 229 15.69 -38.51 8.42
CA SER A 229 14.55 -39.02 9.20
C SER A 229 13.67 -39.96 8.35
N ASN A 230 12.94 -40.87 8.99
CA ASN A 230 11.98 -41.75 8.30
C ASN A 230 10.58 -41.13 8.13
N GLU A 231 10.44 -39.81 8.28
CA GLU A 231 9.18 -39.09 8.09
C GLU A 231 9.11 -38.41 6.71
N THR A 232 7.89 -38.27 6.18
CA THR A 232 7.65 -37.55 4.94
C THR A 232 7.61 -36.04 5.20
N VAL A 233 7.90 -35.24 4.18
CA VAL A 233 7.81 -33.76 4.26
C VAL A 233 6.41 -33.34 4.73
N ARG A 234 5.34 -33.92 4.16
CA ARG A 234 3.96 -33.69 4.63
C ARG A 234 3.77 -34.05 6.10
N GLY A 235 4.32 -35.18 6.54
CA GLY A 235 4.24 -35.66 7.92
C GLY A 235 4.86 -34.66 8.91
N PHE A 236 6.05 -34.16 8.58
CA PHE A 236 6.76 -33.15 9.37
C PHE A 236 6.00 -31.82 9.44
N LEU A 237 5.46 -31.33 8.32
CA LEU A 237 4.66 -30.10 8.31
C LEU A 237 3.43 -30.20 9.22
N LYS A 238 2.80 -31.38 9.26
CA LYS A 238 1.65 -31.63 10.12
C LYS A 238 2.02 -31.84 11.59
N SER A 239 3.13 -32.52 11.89
CA SER A 239 3.53 -32.81 13.27
C SER A 239 4.20 -31.62 13.95
N TYR A 240 5.09 -30.92 13.26
CA TYR A 240 5.90 -29.84 13.82
C TYR A 240 5.24 -28.46 13.72
N PHE A 241 4.64 -28.14 12.56
CA PHE A 241 4.00 -26.84 12.32
C PHE A 241 2.46 -26.87 12.42
N GLU A 242 1.85 -28.05 12.50
CA GLU A 242 0.39 -28.24 12.41
C GLU A 242 -0.23 -27.68 11.12
N PHE A 243 0.54 -27.70 10.03
CA PHE A 243 0.08 -27.23 8.72
C PHE A 243 -0.69 -28.33 7.99
N HIS A 244 -1.89 -27.97 7.56
CA HIS A 244 -2.85 -28.86 6.92
C HIS A 244 -3.12 -28.36 5.50
N HIS A 245 -2.85 -29.20 4.50
CA HIS A 245 -3.05 -28.85 3.09
C HIS A 245 -4.51 -28.53 2.75
N ASP A 246 -5.47 -29.19 3.40
CA ASP A 246 -6.90 -28.96 3.20
C ASP A 246 -7.34 -27.54 3.61
N PHE A 247 -6.57 -26.87 4.48
CA PHE A 247 -6.89 -25.54 4.98
C PHE A 247 -6.37 -24.40 4.10
N LEU A 248 -5.66 -24.72 3.02
CA LEU A 248 -4.99 -23.75 2.15
C LEU A 248 -5.96 -22.69 1.59
N GLY A 249 -7.19 -23.07 1.24
CA GLY A 249 -8.20 -22.12 0.76
C GLY A 249 -8.62 -21.10 1.83
N VAL A 250 -8.73 -21.51 3.09
CA VAL A 250 -9.08 -20.60 4.20
C VAL A 250 -7.93 -19.65 4.47
N VAL A 251 -6.69 -20.17 4.48
CA VAL A 251 -5.48 -19.37 4.64
C VAL A 251 -5.42 -18.27 3.56
N ALA A 252 -5.73 -18.61 2.31
CA ALA A 252 -5.79 -17.66 1.21
C ALA A 252 -6.80 -16.53 1.47
N VAL A 253 -8.01 -16.87 1.92
CA VAL A 253 -9.06 -15.89 2.26
C VAL A 253 -8.62 -14.98 3.41
N VAL A 254 -7.97 -15.52 4.44
CA VAL A 254 -7.49 -14.73 5.58
C VAL A 254 -6.41 -13.73 5.16
N VAL A 255 -5.46 -14.14 4.31
CA VAL A 255 -4.42 -13.25 3.78
C VAL A 255 -5.02 -12.09 2.96
N VAL A 256 -6.02 -12.37 2.12
CA VAL A 256 -6.78 -11.32 1.42
C VAL A 256 -7.51 -10.42 2.41
N GLY A 257 -8.10 -11.00 3.45
CA GLY A 257 -8.77 -10.28 4.54
C GLY A 257 -7.86 -9.27 5.23
N PHE A 258 -6.61 -9.62 5.52
CA PHE A 258 -5.63 -8.69 6.09
C PHE A 258 -5.29 -7.53 5.15
N ALA A 259 -5.12 -7.80 3.84
CA ALA A 259 -4.88 -6.75 2.86
C ALA A 259 -6.07 -5.76 2.81
N VAL A 260 -7.30 -6.27 2.74
CA VAL A 260 -8.51 -5.44 2.75
C VAL A 260 -8.65 -4.67 4.07
N LEU A 261 -8.37 -5.32 5.21
CA LEU A 261 -8.41 -4.68 6.53
C LEU A 261 -7.43 -3.51 6.62
N PHE A 262 -6.18 -3.68 6.21
CA PHE A 262 -5.20 -2.59 6.26
C PHE A 262 -5.53 -1.46 5.28
N ALA A 263 -6.03 -1.78 4.08
CA ALA A 263 -6.51 -0.75 3.15
C ALA A 263 -7.68 0.05 3.75
N PHE A 264 -8.63 -0.63 4.39
CA PHE A 264 -9.75 0.02 5.06
C PHE A 264 -9.30 0.89 6.23
N LEU A 265 -8.44 0.36 7.11
CA LEU A 265 -7.89 1.11 8.24
C LEU A 265 -7.11 2.34 7.78
N PHE A 266 -6.36 2.23 6.67
CA PHE A 266 -5.66 3.36 6.07
C PHE A 266 -6.64 4.46 5.62
N GLY A 267 -7.70 4.08 4.90
CA GLY A 267 -8.76 5.03 4.51
C GLY A 267 -9.42 5.72 5.71
N VAL A 268 -9.70 4.97 6.78
CA VAL A 268 -10.23 5.52 8.04
C VAL A 268 -9.22 6.45 8.72
N SER A 269 -7.94 6.07 8.74
CA SER A 269 -6.86 6.86 9.33
C SER A 269 -6.77 8.25 8.71
N ILE A 270 -6.77 8.33 7.38
CA ILE A 270 -6.72 9.60 6.64
C ILE A 270 -7.98 10.46 6.88
N LYS A 271 -9.14 9.81 7.02
CA LYS A 271 -10.42 10.49 7.26
C LYS A 271 -10.52 11.08 8.66
N VAL A 272 -10.11 10.32 9.68
CA VAL A 272 -10.25 10.69 11.09
C VAL A 272 -9.10 11.58 11.56
N LEU A 273 -7.86 11.28 11.13
CA LEU A 273 -6.68 11.98 11.63
C LEU A 273 -6.35 13.20 10.77
N ASN A 274 -6.72 14.37 11.28
CA ASN A 274 -6.35 15.64 10.70
C ASN A 274 -5.04 16.16 11.33
N PHE A 275 -3.89 15.64 10.89
CA PHE A 275 -2.58 16.08 11.38
C PHE A 275 -2.24 17.54 11.03
N GLN A 276 -3.04 18.20 10.18
CA GLN A 276 -2.93 19.64 9.91
C GLN A 276 -3.61 20.54 10.96
N ARG A 277 -4.17 19.96 12.04
CA ARG A 277 -4.88 20.73 13.08
C ARG A 277 -4.05 21.02 14.35
N ARG A 278 -2.73 20.91 14.30
CA ARG A 278 -1.83 21.37 15.38
C ARG A 278 -0.93 22.50 14.88
#